data_AF-A0A3A5WAP8-F1
#
_entry.id   AF-A0A3A5WAP8-F1
#
_cell.length_a   1.000
_cell.length_b   1.000
_cell.length_c   1.000
_cell.angle_alpha   90.00
_cell.angle_beta   90.00
_cell.angle_gamma   90.00
#
_symmetry.space_group_name_H-M   'P 1'
#
loop_
_entity.id
_entity.type
_entity.pdbx_description
1 polymer ?
#
loop_
_entity_poly.entity_id
_entity_poly.type
_entity_poly.pdbx_seq_one_letter_code
_entity_poly.pdbx_strand_id
1 'polypeptide(L)'
;YVYCYRVASVVGLMCIEIYGYDDPRARKFAESWGIFMQLTNVLRDVGEDIERDRVYLPLDELEHNGISEEDLHGGKVVLNSSWEPYCHHYAKRARTYLEEARQLLPLLPRRTRYSPAAMIAFYDKILKQIEKQQGDVFTRRVGLSKVQKLSLAAAVYLRHRFLPRFLDPLWSGLARIGLLPNV
;
A
#
# COMPACT_ATOMS: atom_id res chain seq x y z
N TYR A 1 -3.44 -11.69 -10.43
CA TYR A 1 -3.92 -10.35 -10.00
C TYR A 1 -4.75 -9.62 -11.07
N VAL A 2 -5.51 -10.33 -11.90
CA VAL A 2 -6.29 -9.69 -13.00
C VAL A 2 -7.27 -8.63 -12.48
N TYR A 3 -7.92 -8.91 -11.34
CA TYR A 3 -8.79 -7.93 -10.69
C TYR A 3 -8.04 -6.64 -10.32
N CYS A 4 -6.94 -6.74 -9.57
CA CYS A 4 -6.12 -5.59 -9.17
C CYS A 4 -5.59 -4.81 -10.38
N TYR A 5 -5.19 -5.52 -11.43
CA TYR A 5 -4.75 -4.89 -12.67
C TYR A 5 -5.85 -3.98 -13.24
N ARG A 6 -7.05 -4.53 -13.42
CA ARG A 6 -8.19 -3.84 -14.04
C ARG A 6 -8.69 -2.65 -13.24
N VAL A 7 -8.76 -2.77 -11.90
CA VAL A 7 -9.38 -1.74 -11.06
C VAL A 7 -8.39 -0.69 -10.52
N ALA A 8 -7.09 -0.98 -10.51
CA ALA A 8 -6.09 -0.08 -9.93
C ALA A 8 -4.87 0.15 -10.81
N SER A 9 -4.27 -0.89 -11.40
CA SER A 9 -3.08 -0.71 -12.27
C SER A 9 -3.40 0.11 -13.51
N VAL A 10 -4.57 -0.08 -14.12
CA VAL A 10 -5.03 0.76 -15.24
C VAL A 10 -5.07 2.24 -14.84
N VAL A 11 -5.48 2.57 -13.61
CA VAL A 11 -5.45 3.95 -13.09
C VAL A 11 -4.01 4.47 -12.97
N GLY A 12 -3.10 3.67 -12.41
CA GLY A 12 -1.68 4.02 -12.34
C GLY A 12 -1.05 4.27 -13.72
N LEU A 13 -1.40 3.43 -14.71
CA LEU A 13 -0.98 3.57 -16.10
C LEU A 13 -1.51 4.88 -16.71
N MET A 14 -2.79 5.22 -16.50
CA MET A 14 -3.33 6.51 -16.97
C MET A 14 -2.64 7.71 -16.29
N CYS A 15 -2.34 7.62 -14.99
CA CYS A 15 -1.66 8.70 -14.27
C CYS A 15 -0.27 9.01 -14.83
N ILE A 16 0.52 7.98 -15.19
CA ILE A 16 1.88 8.23 -15.71
C ILE A 16 1.88 8.88 -17.10
N GLU A 17 0.86 8.64 -17.92
CA GLU A 17 0.70 9.34 -19.21
C GLU A 17 0.45 10.85 -19.00
N ILE A 18 -0.23 11.22 -17.92
CA ILE A 18 -0.43 12.63 -17.52
C ILE A 18 0.86 13.21 -16.90
N TYR A 19 1.55 12.43 -16.07
CA TYR A 19 2.77 12.89 -15.39
C TYR A 19 3.95 13.08 -16.33
N GLY A 20 3.98 12.31 -17.42
CA GLY A 20 5.10 12.18 -18.35
C GLY A 20 6.19 11.24 -17.83
N TYR A 21 6.83 10.50 -18.74
CA TYR A 21 7.99 9.66 -18.49
C TYR A 21 8.73 9.41 -19.82
N ASP A 22 10.05 9.22 -19.75
CA ASP A 22 10.87 8.88 -20.94
C ASP A 22 11.19 7.38 -21.01
N ASP A 23 11.31 6.73 -19.85
CA ASP A 23 11.70 5.33 -19.75
C ASP A 23 10.46 4.41 -19.74
N PRO A 24 10.27 3.52 -20.73
CA PRO A 24 9.10 2.65 -20.81
C PRO A 24 8.94 1.69 -19.62
N ARG A 25 10.01 1.45 -18.83
CA ARG A 25 9.93 0.69 -17.58
C ARG A 25 8.98 1.32 -16.56
N ALA A 26 8.68 2.61 -16.68
CA ALA A 26 7.69 3.29 -15.85
C ALA A 26 6.32 2.58 -15.88
N ARG A 27 5.92 1.99 -17.00
CA ARG A 27 4.66 1.23 -17.12
C ARG A 27 4.62 0.03 -16.17
N LYS A 28 5.69 -0.76 -16.12
CA LYS A 28 5.81 -1.90 -15.20
C LYS A 28 5.66 -1.43 -13.76
N PHE A 29 6.38 -0.39 -13.35
CA PHE A 29 6.34 0.07 -11.97
C PHE A 29 5.03 0.78 -11.60
N ALA A 30 4.35 1.40 -12.56
CA ALA A 30 3.00 1.93 -12.38
C ALA A 30 1.96 0.81 -12.23
N GLU A 31 2.13 -0.30 -12.94
CA GLU A 31 1.31 -1.49 -12.72
C GLU A 31 1.48 -2.03 -11.30
N SER A 32 2.73 -2.20 -10.85
CA SER A 32 3.04 -2.64 -9.48
C SER A 32 2.53 -1.65 -8.43
N TRP A 33 2.57 -0.34 -8.71
CA TRP A 33 1.97 0.68 -7.84
C TRP A 33 0.46 0.47 -7.67
N GLY A 34 -0.27 0.22 -8.76
CA GLY A 34 -1.69 -0.09 -8.69
C GLY A 34 -1.99 -1.39 -7.94
N ILE A 35 -1.22 -2.46 -8.18
CA ILE A 35 -1.38 -3.74 -7.46
C ILE A 35 -1.14 -3.53 -5.97
N PHE A 36 -0.05 -2.85 -5.58
CA PHE A 36 0.24 -2.55 -4.18
C PHE A 36 -0.92 -1.81 -3.49
N MET A 37 -1.43 -0.76 -4.13
CA MET A 37 -2.57 -0.01 -3.60
C MET A 37 -3.80 -0.90 -3.44
N GLN A 38 -4.11 -1.72 -4.44
CA GLN A 38 -5.32 -2.53 -4.39
C GLN A 38 -5.22 -3.68 -3.39
N LEU A 39 -4.07 -4.34 -3.28
CA LEU A 39 -3.86 -5.36 -2.25
C LEU A 39 -4.06 -4.77 -0.85
N THR A 40 -3.51 -3.56 -0.62
CA THR A 40 -3.70 -2.86 0.65
C THR A 40 -5.16 -2.49 0.89
N ASN A 41 -5.91 -2.06 -0.13
CA ASN A 41 -7.35 -1.81 -0.01
C ASN A 41 -8.13 -3.08 0.33
N VAL A 42 -7.89 -4.17 -0.41
CA VAL A 42 -8.52 -5.48 -0.17
C VAL A 42 -8.31 -5.93 1.27
N LEU A 43 -7.10 -5.79 1.81
CA LEU A 43 -6.82 -6.17 3.20
C LEU A 43 -7.45 -5.20 4.22
N ARG A 44 -7.46 -3.90 3.94
CA ARG A 44 -7.97 -2.87 4.85
C ARG A 44 -9.48 -2.91 5.00
N ASP A 45 -10.19 -3.22 3.93
CA ASP A 45 -11.64 -3.02 3.82
C ASP A 45 -12.42 -4.35 3.95
N VAL A 46 -11.77 -5.45 4.36
CA VAL A 46 -12.39 -6.80 4.49
C VAL A 46 -13.71 -6.75 5.25
N GLY A 47 -13.75 -6.11 6.43
CA GLY A 47 -14.99 -5.99 7.21
C GLY A 47 -16.12 -5.27 6.48
N GLU A 48 -15.82 -4.13 5.84
CA GLU A 48 -16.81 -3.37 5.05
C GLU A 48 -17.25 -4.11 3.79
N ASP A 49 -16.36 -4.90 3.17
CA ASP A 49 -16.67 -5.67 1.97
C ASP A 49 -17.62 -6.84 2.29
N ILE A 50 -17.43 -7.50 3.43
CA ILE A 50 -18.31 -8.59 3.90
C ILE A 50 -19.70 -8.09 4.23
N GLU A 51 -19.83 -6.91 4.84
CA GLU A 51 -21.15 -6.26 5.06
C GLU A 51 -21.91 -6.02 3.75
N ARG A 52 -21.21 -6.03 2.61
CA ARG A 52 -21.76 -5.85 1.26
C ARG A 52 -21.81 -7.15 0.46
N ASP A 53 -21.64 -8.29 1.11
CA ASP A 53 -21.65 -9.62 0.49
C ASP A 53 -20.52 -9.78 -0.55
N ARG A 54 -19.30 -9.34 -0.19
CA ARG A 54 -18.12 -9.42 -1.06
C ARG A 54 -16.90 -9.93 -0.31
N VAL A 55 -16.18 -10.85 -0.96
CA VAL A 55 -14.86 -11.31 -0.52
C VAL A 55 -13.88 -11.17 -1.68
N TYR A 56 -12.83 -10.37 -1.49
CA TYR A 56 -11.76 -10.18 -2.49
C TYR A 56 -10.45 -10.88 -2.12
N LEU A 57 -10.35 -11.42 -0.91
CA LEU A 57 -9.22 -12.24 -0.49
C LEU A 57 -9.26 -13.58 -1.24
N PRO A 58 -8.11 -14.16 -1.62
CA PRO A 58 -8.09 -15.48 -2.27
C PRO A 58 -8.63 -16.56 -1.31
N LEU A 59 -9.72 -17.21 -1.71
CA LEU A 59 -10.40 -18.21 -0.88
C LEU A 59 -9.53 -19.45 -0.61
N ASP A 60 -8.73 -19.86 -1.60
CA ASP A 60 -7.77 -20.95 -1.49
C ASP A 60 -6.69 -20.66 -0.43
N GLU A 61 -6.22 -19.40 -0.35
CA GLU A 61 -5.26 -19.00 0.68
C GLU A 61 -5.90 -18.96 2.06
N LEU A 62 -7.15 -18.51 2.17
CA LEU A 62 -7.90 -18.52 3.42
C LEU A 62 -8.12 -19.95 3.94
N GLU A 63 -8.60 -20.85 3.07
CA GLU A 63 -8.80 -22.26 3.40
C GLU A 63 -7.50 -22.94 3.83
N HIS A 64 -6.38 -22.67 3.13
CA HIS A 64 -5.07 -23.20 3.51
C HIS A 64 -4.60 -22.72 4.90
N ASN A 65 -5.06 -21.55 5.33
CA ASN A 65 -4.81 -21.01 6.66
C ASN A 65 -5.92 -21.41 7.67
N GLY A 66 -6.83 -22.31 7.32
CA GLY A 66 -7.90 -22.77 8.22
C GLY A 66 -8.94 -21.68 8.51
N ILE A 67 -9.20 -20.79 7.55
CA ILE A 67 -10.21 -19.74 7.62
C ILE A 67 -11.22 -20.02 6.51
N SER A 68 -12.46 -20.31 6.88
CA SER A 68 -13.55 -20.41 5.91
C SER A 68 -14.09 -19.03 5.56
N GLU A 69 -14.78 -18.93 4.42
CA GLU A 69 -15.52 -17.70 4.07
C GLU A 69 -16.56 -17.34 5.15
N GLU A 70 -17.24 -18.34 5.72
CA GLU A 70 -18.20 -18.16 6.80
C GLU A 70 -17.58 -17.55 8.07
N ASP A 71 -16.31 -17.84 8.37
CA ASP A 71 -15.60 -17.27 9.53
C ASP A 71 -15.38 -15.76 9.40
N LEU A 72 -15.33 -15.25 8.16
CA LEU A 72 -15.24 -13.82 7.88
C LEU A 72 -16.54 -13.10 8.26
N HIS A 73 -17.69 -13.77 8.13
CA HIS A 73 -18.98 -13.19 8.50
C HIS A 73 -19.10 -13.06 10.03
N GLY A 74 -19.51 -11.87 10.48
CA GLY A 74 -19.74 -11.60 11.90
C GLY A 74 -18.48 -11.34 12.73
N GLY A 75 -17.32 -11.11 12.10
CA GLY A 75 -16.12 -10.56 12.76
C GLY A 75 -15.40 -11.50 13.73
N LYS A 76 -15.77 -12.78 13.78
CA LYS A 76 -15.15 -13.78 14.66
C LYS A 76 -13.72 -14.15 14.25
N VAL A 77 -13.34 -13.87 13.00
CA VAL A 77 -12.01 -14.20 12.46
C VAL A 77 -10.85 -13.50 13.19
N VAL A 78 -11.05 -12.33 13.81
CA VAL A 78 -9.98 -11.68 14.61
C VAL A 78 -9.60 -12.52 15.84
N LEU A 79 -10.52 -13.36 16.32
CA LEU A 79 -10.28 -14.31 17.41
C LEU A 79 -9.61 -15.61 16.93
N ASN A 80 -9.50 -15.83 15.61
CA ASN A 80 -8.84 -16.99 15.03
C ASN A 80 -7.32 -16.77 15.03
N SER A 81 -6.57 -17.70 15.63
CA SER A 81 -5.10 -17.65 15.69
C SER A 81 -4.42 -17.65 14.31
N SER A 82 -5.15 -17.99 13.25
CA SER A 82 -4.63 -18.09 11.89
C SER A 82 -4.78 -16.79 11.09
N TRP A 83 -5.59 -15.82 11.56
CA TRP A 83 -5.82 -14.56 10.86
C TRP A 83 -4.60 -13.65 10.80
N GLU A 84 -3.94 -13.42 11.95
CA GLU A 84 -2.74 -12.59 12.02
C GLU A 84 -1.61 -13.14 11.12
N PRO A 85 -1.27 -14.45 11.17
CA PRO A 85 -0.32 -15.05 10.23
C PRO A 85 -0.68 -14.85 8.75
N TYR A 86 -1.96 -15.06 8.39
CA TYR A 86 -2.45 -14.84 7.03
C TYR A 86 -2.29 -13.38 6.60
N CYS A 87 -2.70 -12.43 7.44
CA CYS A 87 -2.53 -11.00 7.21
C CYS A 87 -1.06 -10.63 6.98
N HIS A 88 -0.15 -11.21 7.78
CA HIS A 88 1.27 -10.96 7.62
C HIS A 88 1.80 -11.52 6.29
N HIS A 89 1.38 -12.72 5.89
CA HIS A 89 1.74 -13.30 4.60
C HIS A 89 1.22 -12.44 3.44
N TYR A 90 -0.05 -12.03 3.49
CA TYR A 90 -0.68 -11.17 2.50
C TYR A 90 0.01 -9.80 2.42
N ALA A 91 0.33 -9.19 3.57
CA ALA A 91 1.05 -7.92 3.63
C ALA A 91 2.47 -8.03 3.07
N LYS A 92 3.18 -9.13 3.35
CA LYS A 92 4.50 -9.41 2.77
C LYS A 92 4.44 -9.43 1.23
N ARG A 93 3.40 -10.03 0.66
CA ARG A 93 3.14 -10.03 -0.78
C ARG A 93 2.83 -8.63 -1.31
N ALA A 94 2.04 -7.82 -0.61
CA ALA A 94 1.83 -6.43 -1.00
C ALA A 94 3.15 -5.62 -1.00
N ARG A 95 4.06 -5.89 -0.05
CA ARG A 95 5.36 -5.21 0.03
C ARG A 95 6.28 -5.49 -1.16
N THR A 96 6.20 -6.65 -1.81
CA THR A 96 7.00 -6.90 -3.02
C THR A 96 6.61 -5.93 -4.13
N TYR A 97 5.32 -5.64 -4.29
CA TYR A 97 4.82 -4.64 -5.22
C TYR A 97 5.13 -3.21 -4.79
N LEU A 98 5.19 -2.93 -3.48
CA LEU A 98 5.65 -1.63 -2.96
C LEU A 98 7.11 -1.35 -3.35
N GLU A 99 7.97 -2.35 -3.24
CA GLU A 99 9.38 -2.24 -3.62
C GLU A 99 9.55 -1.93 -5.12
N GLU A 100 8.78 -2.60 -5.98
CA GLU A 100 8.72 -2.28 -7.40
C GLU A 100 8.10 -0.89 -7.66
N ALA A 101 7.01 -0.54 -6.99
CA ALA A 101 6.32 0.74 -7.14
C ALA A 101 7.23 1.94 -6.82
N ARG A 102 8.12 1.81 -5.82
CA ARG A 102 9.10 2.85 -5.47
C ARG A 102 10.08 3.14 -6.61
N GLN A 103 10.35 2.17 -7.48
CA GLN A 103 11.21 2.36 -8.66
C GLN A 103 10.55 3.24 -9.73
N LEU A 104 9.24 3.48 -9.65
CA LEU A 104 8.56 4.45 -10.52
C LEU A 104 9.05 5.88 -10.27
N LEU A 105 9.24 6.26 -9.00
CA LEU A 105 9.51 7.64 -8.61
C LEU A 105 10.70 8.28 -9.35
N PRO A 106 11.89 7.65 -9.44
CA PRO A 106 13.01 8.24 -10.16
C PRO A 106 12.79 8.37 -11.68
N LEU A 107 11.85 7.63 -12.27
CA LEU A 107 11.50 7.69 -13.69
C LEU A 107 10.52 8.81 -14.04
N LEU A 108 9.87 9.39 -13.03
CA LEU A 108 8.95 10.52 -13.23
C LEU A 108 9.67 11.87 -13.11
N PRO A 109 9.23 12.89 -13.87
CA PRO A 109 9.70 14.26 -13.71
C PRO A 109 9.57 14.76 -12.27
N ARG A 110 10.57 15.51 -11.80
CA ARG A 110 10.59 16.05 -10.42
C ARG A 110 9.30 16.80 -10.05
N ARG A 111 8.71 17.53 -11.00
CA ARG A 111 7.50 18.33 -10.80
C ARG A 111 6.25 17.50 -10.53
N THR A 112 6.17 16.27 -11.03
CA THR A 112 4.98 15.40 -10.91
C THR A 112 5.17 14.25 -9.93
N ARG A 113 6.42 13.92 -9.58
CA ARG A 113 6.79 12.83 -8.65
C ARG A 113 6.12 12.89 -7.28
N TYR A 114 5.79 14.09 -6.78
CA TYR A 114 5.17 14.26 -5.47
C TYR A 114 3.88 13.47 -5.30
N SER A 115 2.98 13.53 -6.29
CA SER A 115 1.66 12.88 -6.23
C SER A 115 1.74 11.36 -5.99
N PRO A 116 2.42 10.56 -6.84
CA PRO A 116 2.55 9.13 -6.62
C PRO A 116 3.37 8.80 -5.37
N ALA A 117 4.40 9.59 -5.03
CA ALA A 117 5.17 9.36 -3.82
C ALA A 117 4.32 9.52 -2.55
N ALA A 118 3.43 10.52 -2.50
CA ALA A 118 2.53 10.72 -1.37
C ALA A 118 1.54 9.56 -1.24
N MET A 119 0.98 9.10 -2.36
CA MET A 119 0.05 7.96 -2.36
C MET A 119 0.74 6.66 -1.91
N ILE A 120 1.95 6.38 -2.39
CA ILE A 120 2.76 5.24 -1.94
C ILE A 120 3.00 5.33 -0.44
N ALA A 121 3.40 6.51 0.07
CA ALA A 121 3.67 6.71 1.49
C ALA A 121 2.42 6.52 2.37
N PHE A 122 1.26 7.00 1.93
CA PHE A 122 0.00 6.82 2.66
C PHE A 122 -0.39 5.34 2.75
N TYR A 123 -0.31 4.63 1.62
CA TYR A 123 -0.68 3.22 1.57
C TYR A 123 0.31 2.32 2.32
N ASP A 124 1.62 2.61 2.27
CA ASP A 124 2.62 1.91 3.09
C ASP A 124 2.34 2.12 4.58
N LYS A 125 1.96 3.34 4.98
CA LYS A 125 1.59 3.61 6.37
C LYS A 125 0.31 2.88 6.80
N ILE A 126 -0.69 2.79 5.93
CA ILE A 126 -1.91 2.01 6.18
C ILE A 126 -1.56 0.52 6.36
N LEU A 127 -0.78 -0.07 5.44
CA LEU A 127 -0.39 -1.47 5.53
C LEU A 127 0.34 -1.77 6.84
N LYS A 128 1.29 -0.91 7.23
CA LYS A 128 1.99 -1.00 8.53
C LYS A 128 1.05 -0.87 9.73
N GLN A 129 -0.01 -0.06 9.63
CA GLN A 129 -0.99 0.06 10.70
C GLN A 129 -1.88 -1.18 10.82
N ILE A 130 -2.23 -1.83 9.70
CA ILE A 130 -2.96 -3.11 9.70
C ILE A 130 -2.12 -4.16 10.43
N GLU A 131 -0.84 -4.31 10.07
CA GLU A 131 0.05 -5.27 10.73
C GLU A 131 0.28 -4.94 12.21
N LYS A 132 0.42 -3.66 12.56
CA LYS A 132 0.56 -3.24 13.97
C LYS A 132 -0.67 -3.60 14.82
N GLN A 133 -1.84 -3.68 14.19
CA GLN A 133 -3.10 -4.08 14.82
C GLN A 133 -3.39 -5.57 14.63
N GLN A 134 -2.37 -6.38 14.29
CA GLN A 134 -2.50 -7.84 14.11
C GLN A 134 -3.53 -8.22 13.05
N GLY A 135 -3.75 -7.35 12.07
CA GLY A 135 -4.77 -7.55 11.04
C GLY A 135 -6.19 -7.18 11.46
N ASP A 136 -6.42 -6.56 12.62
CA ASP A 136 -7.77 -6.11 13.00
C ASP A 136 -8.23 -4.98 12.06
N VAL A 137 -9.05 -5.38 11.09
CA VAL A 137 -9.72 -4.53 10.10
C VAL A 137 -11.25 -4.62 10.21
N PHE A 138 -11.75 -5.34 11.22
CA PHE A 138 -13.18 -5.60 11.44
C PHE A 138 -13.74 -4.68 12.53
N THR A 139 -12.99 -4.47 13.62
CA THR A 139 -13.44 -3.62 14.73
C THR A 139 -13.47 -2.15 14.34
N ARG A 140 -12.48 -1.73 13.54
CA ARG A 140 -12.36 -0.36 13.07
C ARG A 140 -11.62 -0.32 11.75
N ARG A 141 -12.16 0.47 10.82
CA ARG A 141 -11.47 0.81 9.58
C ARG A 141 -10.11 1.43 9.86
N VAL A 142 -9.04 0.77 9.43
CA VAL A 142 -7.67 1.28 9.56
C VAL A 142 -7.48 2.46 8.61
N GLY A 143 -6.92 3.57 9.09
CA GLY A 143 -6.74 4.76 8.27
C GLY A 143 -5.86 5.81 8.92
N LEU A 144 -5.43 6.77 8.10
CA LEU A 144 -4.57 7.86 8.55
C LEU A 144 -5.39 9.04 9.06
N SER A 145 -5.01 9.58 10.23
CA SER A 145 -5.54 10.85 10.71
C SER A 145 -5.13 12.01 9.80
N LYS A 146 -5.85 13.14 9.87
CA LYS A 146 -5.50 14.34 9.09
C LYS A 146 -4.06 14.80 9.35
N VAL A 147 -3.62 14.72 10.60
CA VAL A 147 -2.24 15.05 11.00
C VAL A 147 -1.23 14.10 10.38
N GLN A 148 -1.50 12.79 10.38
CA GLN A 148 -0.61 11.80 9.75
C GLN A 148 -0.51 12.00 8.24
N LYS A 149 -1.62 12.34 7.57
CA LYS A 149 -1.62 12.66 6.14
C LYS A 149 -0.79 13.90 5.86
N LEU A 150 -0.98 14.97 6.64
CA LEU A 150 -0.24 16.23 6.48
C LEU A 150 1.26 16.06 6.75
N SER A 151 1.64 15.33 7.80
CA SER A 151 3.05 15.12 8.12
C SER A 151 3.76 14.28 7.05
N LEU A 152 3.12 13.21 6.57
CA LEU A 152 3.66 12.40 5.47
C LEU A 152 3.74 13.20 4.18
N ALA A 153 2.68 13.93 3.82
CA ALA A 153 2.66 14.81 2.65
C ALA A 153 3.80 15.83 2.70
N ALA A 154 3.98 16.53 3.83
CA ALA A 154 5.05 17.50 4.01
C ALA A 154 6.43 16.86 3.86
N ALA A 155 6.66 15.70 4.47
CA ALA A 155 7.93 14.99 4.36
C ALA A 155 8.23 14.53 2.92
N VAL A 156 7.24 13.96 2.22
CA VAL A 156 7.34 13.57 0.82
C VAL A 156 7.65 14.78 -0.06
N TYR A 157 6.95 15.91 0.19
CA TYR A 157 7.16 17.16 -0.53
C TYR A 157 8.60 17.66 -0.36
N LEU A 158 9.09 17.74 0.88
CA LEU A 158 10.45 18.17 1.18
C LEU A 158 11.50 17.28 0.48
N ARG A 159 11.34 15.95 0.58
CA ARG A 159 12.24 14.98 -0.04
C ARG A 159 12.29 15.11 -1.56
N HIS A 160 11.14 15.19 -2.24
CA HIS A 160 11.13 15.15 -3.70
C HIS A 160 11.24 16.52 -4.39
N ARG A 161 10.90 17.60 -3.69
CA ARG A 161 10.97 18.96 -4.23
C ARG A 161 12.31 19.65 -3.99
N PHE A 162 12.89 19.46 -2.80
CA PHE A 162 14.03 20.25 -2.35
C PHE A 162 15.29 19.43 -2.11
N LEU A 163 15.18 18.15 -1.72
CA LEU A 163 16.36 17.34 -1.42
C LEU A 163 17.10 16.96 -2.71
N PRO A 164 18.38 17.37 -2.87
CA PRO A 164 19.21 16.89 -3.96
C PRO A 164 19.49 15.38 -3.80
N ARG A 165 19.61 14.65 -4.93
CA ARG A 165 19.85 13.19 -4.93
C ARG A 165 21.06 12.77 -4.10
N PHE A 166 22.11 13.60 -4.00
CA PHE A 166 23.30 13.27 -3.23
C PHE A 166 23.06 13.23 -1.70
N LEU A 167 21.97 13.82 -1.20
CA LEU A 167 21.56 13.76 0.21
C LEU A 167 20.60 12.60 0.51
N ASP A 168 20.22 11.79 -0.49
CA ASP A 168 19.34 10.62 -0.31
C ASP A 168 19.87 9.62 0.75
N PRO A 169 21.19 9.34 0.85
CA PRO A 169 21.72 8.45 1.88
C PRO A 169 21.49 8.99 3.30
N LEU A 170 21.58 10.31 3.51
CA LEU A 170 21.36 10.94 4.81
C LEU A 170 19.89 10.83 5.24
N TRP A 171 18.95 11.13 4.34
CA TRP A 171 17.52 10.92 4.62
C TRP A 171 17.22 9.46 4.93
N SER A 172 17.78 8.54 4.14
CA SER A 172 17.58 7.10 4.33
C SER A 172 18.14 6.62 5.67
N GLY A 173 19.29 7.16 6.10
CA GLY A 173 19.87 6.91 7.42
C GLY A 173 18.97 7.39 8.56
N LEU A 174 18.50 8.65 8.49
CA LEU A 174 17.57 9.23 9.46
C LEU A 174 16.23 8.47 9.51
N ALA A 175 15.75 7.98 8.38
CA ALA A 175 14.53 7.17 8.31
C ALA A 175 14.69 5.78 8.95
N ARG A 176 15.88 5.15 8.83
CA ARG A 176 16.17 3.86 9.48
C ARG A 176 16.17 3.97 11.00
N ILE A 177 16.61 5.10 11.56
CA ILE A 177 16.61 5.35 13.01
C ILE A 177 15.32 6.02 13.51
N GLY A 178 14.31 6.17 12.65
CA GLY A 178 12.98 6.67 13.01
C GLY A 178 12.86 8.19 13.18
N LEU A 179 13.90 8.97 12.87
CA LEU A 179 13.87 10.43 12.93
C LEU A 179 13.09 11.06 11.77
N LEU A 180 13.04 10.38 10.62
CA LEU A 180 12.27 10.79 9.46
C LEU A 180 11.36 9.66 8.97
N PRO A 181 10.25 9.96 8.27
CA PRO A 181 9.44 8.93 7.66
C PRO A 181 10.21 8.28 6.49
N ASN A 182 10.05 6.96 6.34
CA ASN A 182 10.60 6.19 5.25
C ASN A 182 9.73 6.37 3.99
N VAL A 183 9.94 7.51 3.32
CA VAL A 183 9.25 7.98 2.11
C VAL A 183 10.21 8.12 0.95
#